data_AF-H2J9T1-F1
#
_entry.id   AF-H2J9T1-F1
#
_cell.length_a   1.000
_cell.length_b   1.000
_cell.length_c   1.000
_cell.angle_alpha   90.00
_cell.angle_beta   90.00
_cell.angle_gamma   90.00
#
_symmetry.space_group_name_H-M   'P 1'
#
loop_
_entity.id
_entity.type
_entity.pdbx_description
1 polymer ?
#
loop_
_entity_poly.entity_id
_entity_poly.type
_entity_poly.pdbx_seq_one_letter_code
_entity_poly.pdbx_strand_id
1 'polypeptide(L)'
;MNSIQIKNNRILYYGNTAGYIEKGRAIVDPMFQTDEMKSYLSEKKGLDVEWKNGTFARLAEGSIDQEGNAQVLKNCRVWQLKPDTDVMMKFIGYDELQKEFGEPDPDNYLVIYDGEVETNDLEELYAKFNLDHPSGYEGHSLSMSDVVELYDESGSSFHYVDRFGFREISFQASEQEQLQGPQMNL
;
A
#
# COMPACT_ATOMS: atom_id res chain seq x y z
N MET A 1 -27.29 -22.64 -11.85
CA MET A 1 -25.90 -22.14 -11.80
C MET A 1 -25.89 -20.97 -10.83
N ASN A 2 -25.02 -20.97 -9.82
CA ASN A 2 -24.89 -19.80 -8.96
C ASN A 2 -24.09 -18.74 -9.74
N SER A 3 -24.75 -17.62 -10.06
CA SER A 3 -24.22 -16.41 -10.69
C SER A 3 -23.07 -15.79 -9.88
N ILE A 4 -23.17 -15.87 -8.55
CA ILE A 4 -22.19 -15.36 -7.59
C ILE A 4 -21.51 -16.50 -6.83
N GLN A 5 -20.18 -16.47 -6.76
CA GLN A 5 -19.36 -17.43 -6.02
C GLN A 5 -18.29 -16.71 -5.21
N ILE A 6 -17.95 -17.24 -4.03
CA ILE A 6 -16.81 -16.78 -3.24
C ILE A 6 -15.77 -17.90 -3.20
N LYS A 7 -14.53 -17.62 -3.62
CA LYS A 7 -13.40 -18.57 -3.61
C LYS A 7 -12.13 -17.83 -3.25
N ASN A 8 -11.36 -18.30 -2.27
CA ASN A 8 -10.07 -17.71 -1.89
C ASN A 8 -10.18 -16.18 -1.74
N ASN A 9 -11.14 -15.75 -0.93
CA ASN A 9 -11.52 -14.36 -0.71
C ASN A 9 -11.90 -13.54 -1.96
N ARG A 10 -12.09 -14.15 -3.13
CA ARG A 10 -12.54 -13.48 -4.35
C ARG A 10 -14.03 -13.64 -4.54
N ILE A 11 -14.69 -12.56 -4.92
CA ILE A 11 -16.10 -12.52 -5.31
C ILE A 11 -16.15 -12.65 -6.83
N LEU A 12 -16.70 -13.75 -7.31
CA LEU A 12 -16.83 -14.05 -8.73
C LEU A 12 -18.27 -13.80 -9.17
N TYR A 13 -18.46 -13.01 -10.23
CA TYR A 13 -19.74 -12.78 -10.89
C TYR A 13 -19.68 -13.26 -12.34
N TYR A 14 -20.45 -14.30 -12.67
CA TYR A 14 -20.39 -14.98 -13.98
C TYR A 14 -18.96 -15.37 -14.41
N GLY A 15 -18.10 -15.71 -13.44
CA GLY A 15 -16.71 -16.09 -13.68
C GLY A 15 -15.69 -14.94 -13.66
N ASN A 16 -16.13 -13.68 -13.68
CA ASN A 16 -15.24 -12.52 -13.55
C ASN A 16 -14.98 -12.19 -12.07
N THR A 17 -13.77 -11.74 -11.73
CA THR A 17 -13.44 -11.28 -10.37
C THR A 17 -14.07 -9.91 -10.14
N ALA A 18 -15.27 -9.87 -9.58
CA ALA A 18 -16.03 -8.64 -9.33
C ALA A 18 -15.54 -7.87 -8.11
N GLY A 19 -14.89 -8.57 -7.17
CA GLY A 19 -14.47 -8.00 -5.91
C GLY A 19 -13.70 -9.01 -5.05
N TYR A 20 -13.42 -8.62 -3.81
CA TYR A 20 -12.74 -9.43 -2.82
C TYR A 20 -13.33 -9.23 -1.42
N ILE A 21 -12.97 -10.12 -0.50
CA ILE A 21 -13.35 -10.07 0.90
C ILE A 21 -12.12 -9.74 1.71
N GLU A 22 -12.22 -8.68 2.51
CA GLU A 22 -11.17 -8.24 3.41
C GLU A 22 -11.78 -7.88 4.77
N LYS A 23 -11.24 -8.43 5.86
CA LYS A 23 -11.66 -8.13 7.24
C LYS A 23 -13.20 -8.19 7.45
N GLY A 24 -13.89 -9.10 6.75
CA GLY A 24 -15.35 -9.26 6.84
C GLY A 24 -16.17 -8.27 6.00
N ARG A 25 -15.52 -7.39 5.24
CA ARG A 25 -16.14 -6.53 4.22
C ARG A 25 -15.99 -7.15 2.84
N ALA A 26 -17.01 -7.02 2.00
CA ALA A 26 -17.01 -7.33 0.59
C ALA A 26 -16.79 -6.04 -0.20
N ILE A 27 -15.61 -5.88 -0.80
CA ILE A 27 -15.26 -4.73 -1.63
C ILE A 27 -15.48 -5.14 -3.09
N VAL A 28 -16.43 -4.48 -3.75
CA VAL A 28 -16.89 -4.86 -5.10
C VAL A 28 -16.87 -3.64 -6.00
N ASP A 29 -16.50 -3.84 -7.27
CA ASP A 29 -16.59 -2.76 -8.24
C ASP A 29 -18.06 -2.39 -8.53
N PRO A 30 -18.45 -1.10 -8.48
CA PRO A 30 -19.80 -0.65 -8.79
C PRO A 30 -20.32 -1.12 -10.16
N MET A 31 -19.45 -1.45 -11.12
CA MET A 31 -19.87 -2.02 -12.40
C MET A 31 -20.62 -3.36 -12.26
N PHE A 32 -20.47 -4.07 -11.14
CA PHE A 32 -21.17 -5.32 -10.81
C PHE A 32 -22.32 -5.12 -9.81
N GLN A 33 -22.67 -3.87 -9.51
CA GLN A 33 -23.72 -3.56 -8.54
C GLN A 33 -25.09 -3.95 -9.08
N THR A 34 -25.61 -5.04 -8.52
CA THR A 34 -26.97 -5.56 -8.78
C THR A 34 -27.66 -5.86 -7.46
N ASP A 35 -28.99 -5.85 -7.46
CA ASP A 35 -29.78 -6.23 -6.26
C ASP A 35 -29.43 -7.66 -5.82
N GLU A 36 -29.21 -8.57 -6.78
CA GLU A 36 -28.78 -9.94 -6.51
C GLU A 36 -27.42 -9.99 -5.77
N MET A 37 -26.43 -9.22 -6.24
CA MET A 37 -25.11 -9.13 -5.60
C MET A 37 -25.23 -8.61 -4.19
N LYS A 38 -25.99 -7.52 -4.00
CA LYS A 38 -26.15 -6.88 -2.71
C LYS A 38 -26.81 -7.82 -1.70
N SER A 39 -27.94 -8.44 -2.05
CA SER A 39 -28.62 -9.39 -1.15
C SER A 39 -27.80 -10.65 -0.89
N TYR A 40 -27.04 -11.14 -1.88
CA TYR A 40 -26.17 -12.29 -1.67
C TYR A 40 -25.06 -12.00 -0.64
N LEU A 41 -24.37 -10.87 -0.77
CA LEU A 41 -23.26 -10.52 0.11
C LEU A 41 -23.74 -10.10 1.51
N SER A 42 -24.76 -9.25 1.59
CA SER A 42 -25.26 -8.75 2.86
C SER A 42 -26.16 -9.75 3.58
N GLU A 43 -27.27 -10.17 2.97
CA GLU A 43 -28.29 -10.98 3.65
C GLU A 43 -27.87 -12.45 3.79
N LYS A 44 -27.28 -13.04 2.74
CA LYS A 44 -26.93 -14.47 2.74
C LYS A 44 -25.55 -14.75 3.34
N LYS A 45 -24.60 -13.83 3.20
CA LYS A 45 -23.23 -13.99 3.70
C LYS A 45 -22.93 -13.17 4.95
N GLY A 46 -23.78 -12.20 5.32
CA GLY A 46 -23.59 -11.37 6.50
C GLY A 46 -22.38 -10.45 6.39
N LEU A 47 -21.97 -10.09 5.17
CA LEU A 47 -20.83 -9.21 4.92
C LEU A 47 -21.31 -7.76 4.81
N ASP A 48 -20.50 -6.84 5.32
CA ASP A 48 -20.66 -5.43 4.98
C ASP A 48 -20.20 -5.22 3.52
N VAL A 49 -20.92 -4.42 2.74
CA VAL A 49 -20.68 -4.29 1.30
C VAL A 49 -20.23 -2.89 0.97
N GLU A 50 -19.02 -2.78 0.44
CA GLU A 50 -18.42 -1.54 -0.01
C GLU A 50 -18.29 -1.53 -1.53
N TRP A 51 -18.78 -0.46 -2.16
CA TRP A 51 -18.72 -0.29 -3.61
C TRP A 51 -17.58 0.67 -3.95
N LYS A 52 -16.48 0.15 -4.47
CA LYS A 52 -15.25 0.93 -4.71
C LYS A 52 -14.87 0.91 -6.19
N ASN A 53 -14.89 2.07 -6.82
CA ASN A 53 -14.52 2.22 -8.24
C ASN A 53 -13.09 1.75 -8.49
N GLY A 54 -12.87 1.09 -9.63
CA GLY A 54 -11.55 0.63 -10.05
C GLY A 54 -11.11 -0.67 -9.37
N THR A 55 -11.94 -1.24 -8.47
CA THR A 55 -11.68 -2.54 -7.84
C THR A 55 -11.46 -3.62 -8.88
N PHE A 56 -12.25 -3.64 -9.96
CA PHE A 56 -12.08 -4.63 -11.02
C PHE A 56 -10.73 -4.50 -11.73
N ALA A 57 -10.34 -3.27 -12.09
CA ALA A 57 -9.07 -3.01 -12.77
C ALA A 57 -7.89 -3.38 -11.88
N ARG A 58 -7.89 -2.94 -10.60
CA ARG A 58 -6.82 -3.26 -9.64
C ARG A 58 -6.71 -4.76 -9.36
N LEU A 59 -7.81 -5.51 -9.39
CA LEU A 59 -7.78 -6.97 -9.28
C LEU A 59 -7.32 -7.68 -10.55
N ALA A 60 -7.52 -7.08 -11.72
CA ALA A 60 -7.08 -7.63 -12.99
C ALA A 60 -5.58 -7.43 -13.22
N GLU A 61 -5.04 -6.31 -12.73
CA GLU A 61 -3.60 -5.99 -12.75
C GLU A 61 -2.87 -6.62 -11.56
N GLY A 62 -3.57 -6.79 -10.43
CA GLY A 62 -3.02 -7.44 -9.24
C GLY A 62 -2.64 -8.90 -9.46
N SER A 63 -1.67 -9.35 -8.66
CA SER A 63 -1.21 -10.74 -8.65
C SER A 63 -2.14 -11.65 -7.84
N ILE A 64 -1.99 -12.96 -8.04
CA ILE A 64 -2.60 -13.97 -7.19
C ILE A 64 -1.51 -14.52 -6.27
N ASP A 65 -1.80 -14.63 -4.97
CA ASP A 65 -0.84 -15.23 -4.03
C ASP A 65 -0.71 -16.76 -4.23
N GLN A 66 0.20 -17.38 -3.48
CA GLN A 66 0.43 -18.83 -3.56
C GLN A 66 -0.81 -19.67 -3.19
N GLU A 67 -1.76 -19.09 -2.44
CA GLU A 67 -2.99 -19.73 -2.00
C GLU A 67 -4.17 -19.49 -2.97
N GLY A 68 -3.97 -18.69 -4.02
CA GLY A 68 -4.99 -18.38 -5.01
C GLY A 68 -5.87 -17.17 -4.66
N ASN A 69 -5.54 -16.42 -3.60
CA ASN A 69 -6.26 -15.19 -3.24
C ASN A 69 -5.83 -14.05 -4.17
N ALA A 70 -6.77 -13.15 -4.48
CA ALA A 70 -6.41 -11.94 -5.22
C ALA A 70 -5.65 -10.99 -4.28
N GLN A 71 -4.44 -10.59 -4.67
CA GLN A 71 -3.73 -9.50 -4.03
C GLN A 71 -4.16 -8.20 -4.68
N VAL A 72 -4.82 -7.37 -3.89
CA VAL A 72 -5.18 -6.03 -4.33
C VAL A 72 -3.90 -5.21 -4.38
N LEU A 73 -3.70 -4.50 -5.48
CA LEU A 73 -2.60 -3.54 -5.58
C LEU A 73 -2.72 -2.53 -4.45
N LYS A 74 -1.63 -2.30 -3.73
CA LYS A 74 -1.50 -1.27 -2.71
C LYS A 74 -1.08 0.05 -3.36
N ASN A 75 -1.24 1.13 -2.63
CA ASN A 75 -0.58 2.37 -2.99
C ASN A 75 0.85 2.34 -2.48
N CYS A 76 1.70 3.14 -3.10
CA CYS A 76 3.11 3.24 -2.76
C CYS A 76 3.47 4.68 -2.42
N ARG A 77 4.21 4.85 -1.33
CA ARG A 77 4.96 6.06 -1.03
C ARG A 77 6.44 5.76 -1.00
N VAL A 78 7.24 6.71 -1.49
CA VAL A 78 8.69 6.66 -1.38
C VAL A 78 9.15 7.79 -0.49
N TRP A 79 9.92 7.43 0.52
CA TRP A 79 10.47 8.31 1.53
C TRP A 79 11.99 8.41 1.35
N GLN A 80 12.51 9.62 1.20
CA GLN A 80 13.94 9.87 1.08
C GLN A 80 14.41 10.78 2.20
N LEU A 81 15.64 10.57 2.68
CA LEU A 81 16.23 11.42 3.72
C LEU A 81 16.27 12.89 3.26
N LYS A 82 15.90 13.81 4.16
CA LYS A 82 15.96 15.24 3.90
C LYS A 82 17.38 15.67 3.49
N PRO A 83 17.52 16.75 2.69
CA PRO A 83 18.82 17.26 2.31
C PRO A 83 19.70 17.65 3.50
N ASP A 84 19.09 18.14 4.60
CA ASP A 84 19.74 18.63 5.81
C ASP A 84 19.95 17.58 6.91
N THR A 85 19.50 16.34 6.70
CA THR A 85 19.84 15.20 7.58
C THR A 85 21.34 14.91 7.54
N ASP A 86 21.88 14.34 8.63
CA ASP A 86 23.28 13.93 8.71
C ASP A 86 23.66 13.06 7.49
N VAL A 87 24.70 13.49 6.77
CA VAL A 87 25.19 12.82 5.57
C VAL A 87 25.64 11.38 5.85
N MET A 88 26.04 11.08 7.09
CA MET A 88 26.44 9.74 7.51
C MET A 88 25.26 8.77 7.60
N MET A 89 24.02 9.25 7.58
CA MET A 89 22.82 8.40 7.51
C MET A 89 22.49 7.99 6.06
N LYS A 90 23.15 8.56 5.05
CA LYS A 90 22.86 8.31 3.64
C LYS A 90 23.66 7.13 3.11
N PHE A 91 23.02 6.30 2.30
CA PHE A 91 23.65 5.16 1.61
C PHE A 91 24.25 4.09 2.54
N ILE A 92 23.67 3.90 3.72
CA ILE A 92 24.07 2.86 4.68
C ILE A 92 23.02 1.75 4.78
N GLY A 93 23.44 0.56 5.21
CA GLY A 93 22.51 -0.54 5.48
C GLY A 93 21.74 -0.34 6.78
N TYR A 94 20.62 -1.04 6.96
CA TYR A 94 19.76 -0.82 8.13
C TYR A 94 20.46 -1.18 9.45
N ASP A 95 21.28 -2.23 9.48
CA ASP A 95 22.05 -2.61 10.69
C ASP A 95 23.06 -1.52 11.09
N GLU A 96 23.65 -0.82 10.11
CA GLU A 96 24.59 0.27 10.35
C GLU A 96 23.84 1.51 10.86
N LEU A 97 22.70 1.82 10.26
CA LEU A 97 21.81 2.90 10.72
C LEU A 97 21.38 2.67 12.18
N GLN A 98 20.89 1.47 12.51
CA GLN A 98 20.49 1.10 13.87
C GLN A 98 21.63 1.23 14.88
N LYS A 99 22.85 0.83 14.49
CA LYS A 99 24.01 0.84 15.38
C LYS A 99 24.48 2.26 15.69
N GLU A 100 24.51 3.14 14.69
CA GLU A 100 25.10 4.47 14.82
C GLU A 100 24.07 5.56 15.16
N PHE A 101 22.81 5.40 14.73
CA PHE A 101 21.75 6.40 14.84
C PHE A 101 20.46 5.91 15.51
N GLY A 102 20.26 4.59 15.61
CA GLY A 102 19.03 3.99 16.14
C GLY A 102 18.00 3.70 15.05
N GLU A 103 16.73 3.54 15.45
CA GLU A 103 15.65 3.30 14.48
C GLU A 103 15.49 4.47 13.50
N PRO A 104 15.11 4.22 12.24
CA PRO A 104 14.82 5.29 11.29
C PRO A 104 13.67 6.16 11.80
N ASP A 105 13.93 7.45 11.96
CA ASP A 105 12.95 8.44 12.39
C ASP A 105 12.29 9.08 11.15
N PRO A 106 10.96 8.94 10.96
CA PRO A 106 10.24 9.55 9.84
C PRO A 106 10.41 11.06 9.71
N ASP A 107 10.70 11.78 10.81
CA ASP A 107 10.95 13.21 10.77
C ASP A 107 12.23 13.57 10.01
N ASN A 108 13.13 12.61 9.77
CA ASN A 108 14.31 12.79 8.92
C ASN A 108 14.03 12.61 7.42
N TYR A 109 12.81 12.27 7.03
CA TYR A 109 12.44 11.92 5.66
C TYR A 109 11.47 12.91 5.02
N LEU A 110 11.40 12.88 3.69
CA LEU A 110 10.41 13.54 2.84
C LEU A 110 9.73 12.49 1.98
N VAL A 111 8.42 12.60 1.83
CA VAL A 111 7.68 11.87 0.80
C VAL A 111 7.98 12.52 -0.54
N ILE A 112 8.64 11.79 -1.44
CA ILE A 112 8.99 12.27 -2.79
C ILE A 112 8.04 11.72 -3.87
N TYR A 113 7.21 10.76 -3.49
CA TYR A 113 6.19 10.14 -4.33
C TYR A 113 5.10 9.55 -3.44
N ASP A 114 3.85 9.75 -3.84
CA ASP A 114 2.66 9.12 -3.25
C ASP A 114 1.66 8.82 -4.38
N GLY A 115 1.39 7.55 -4.65
CA GLY A 115 0.49 7.18 -5.74
C GLY A 115 0.17 5.70 -5.86
N GLU A 116 -0.68 5.41 -6.85
CA GLU A 116 -1.00 4.04 -7.24
C GLU A 116 0.15 3.41 -8.02
N VAL A 117 0.41 2.12 -7.76
CA VAL A 117 1.42 1.32 -8.46
C VAL A 117 0.78 0.05 -9.01
N GLU A 118 1.38 -0.47 -10.07
CA GLU A 118 0.88 -1.64 -10.82
C GLU A 118 1.39 -2.97 -10.24
N THR A 119 2.15 -2.93 -9.14
CA THR A 119 2.69 -4.10 -8.47
C THR A 119 2.91 -3.87 -6.97
N ASN A 120 2.81 -4.96 -6.19
CA ASN A 120 3.17 -5.00 -4.78
C ASN A 120 4.57 -5.60 -4.56
N ASP A 121 5.23 -6.07 -5.62
CA ASP A 121 6.56 -6.68 -5.53
C ASP A 121 7.63 -5.59 -5.39
N LEU A 122 8.42 -5.67 -4.31
CA LEU A 122 9.40 -4.64 -3.99
C LEU A 122 10.54 -4.56 -5.01
N GLU A 123 10.92 -5.67 -5.64
CA GLU A 123 11.97 -5.68 -6.67
C GLU A 123 11.47 -5.06 -7.97
N GLU A 124 10.21 -5.32 -8.35
CA GLU A 124 9.58 -4.64 -9.49
C GLU A 124 9.41 -3.14 -9.24
N LEU A 125 9.04 -2.75 -8.01
CA LEU A 125 9.00 -1.34 -7.59
C LEU A 125 10.39 -0.70 -7.64
N TYR A 126 11.42 -1.41 -7.17
CA TYR A 126 12.80 -0.95 -7.26
C TYR A 126 13.20 -0.67 -8.71
N ALA A 127 12.90 -1.59 -9.62
CA ALA A 127 13.17 -1.42 -11.05
C ALA A 127 12.39 -0.23 -11.62
N LYS A 128 11.10 -0.08 -11.29
CA LYS A 128 10.26 1.04 -11.74
C LYS A 128 10.84 2.38 -11.32
N PHE A 129 11.11 2.58 -10.03
CA PHE A 129 11.66 3.83 -9.49
C PHE A 129 13.12 4.12 -9.87
N ASN A 130 13.79 3.22 -10.60
CA ASN A 130 15.12 3.45 -11.15
C ASN A 130 15.15 3.62 -12.68
N LEU A 131 14.22 2.97 -13.41
CA LEU A 131 14.24 2.91 -14.87
C LEU A 131 13.15 3.77 -15.53
N ASP A 132 11.98 3.87 -14.92
CA ASP A 132 10.81 4.54 -15.48
C ASP A 132 10.01 5.22 -14.36
N HIS A 133 10.48 6.40 -13.95
CA HIS A 133 9.90 7.15 -12.84
C HIS A 133 8.41 7.45 -13.11
N PRO A 134 7.49 7.10 -12.20
CA PRO A 134 6.09 7.44 -12.36
C PRO A 134 5.87 8.96 -12.30
N SER A 135 4.75 9.41 -12.86
CA SER A 135 4.34 10.81 -12.78
C SER A 135 4.26 11.27 -11.32
N GLY A 136 4.86 12.43 -11.02
CA GLY A 136 4.91 12.98 -9.66
C GLY A 136 6.06 12.47 -8.80
N TYR A 137 7.01 11.69 -9.34
CA TYR A 137 8.23 11.31 -8.64
C TYR A 137 9.25 12.47 -8.68
N GLU A 138 9.49 13.12 -7.55
CA GLU A 138 10.30 14.35 -7.45
C GLU A 138 11.68 14.15 -6.79
N GLY A 139 12.02 12.91 -6.44
CA GLY A 139 13.26 12.55 -5.74
C GLY A 139 14.38 12.01 -6.63
N HIS A 140 15.44 11.52 -6.00
CA HIS A 140 16.46 10.72 -6.71
C HIS A 140 15.95 9.30 -6.93
N SER A 141 16.58 8.55 -7.85
CA SER A 141 16.28 7.12 -8.01
C SER A 141 16.45 6.37 -6.69
N LEU A 142 15.63 5.34 -6.50
CA LEU A 142 15.54 4.60 -5.24
C LEU A 142 16.91 4.00 -4.87
N SER A 143 17.36 4.22 -3.64
CA SER A 143 18.69 3.85 -3.17
C SER A 143 18.73 3.48 -1.68
N MET A 144 19.86 2.95 -1.22
CA MET A 144 20.05 2.64 0.20
C MET A 144 19.72 3.85 1.09
N SER A 145 19.07 3.58 2.22
CA SER A 145 18.53 4.57 3.15
C SER A 145 17.18 5.18 2.81
N ASP A 146 16.64 4.91 1.62
CA ASP A 146 15.25 5.23 1.29
C ASP A 146 14.30 4.21 1.95
N VAL A 147 13.04 4.60 2.12
CA VAL A 147 11.98 3.72 2.62
C VAL A 147 10.84 3.67 1.61
N VAL A 148 10.43 2.46 1.24
CA VAL A 148 9.24 2.21 0.44
C VAL A 148 8.10 1.83 1.38
N GLU A 149 7.01 2.58 1.34
CA GLU A 149 5.79 2.27 2.07
C GLU A 149 4.75 1.70 1.10
N LEU A 150 4.24 0.50 1.40
CA LEU A 150 3.07 -0.06 0.75
C LEU A 150 1.88 0.03 1.67
N TYR A 151 0.85 0.77 1.25
CA TYR A 151 -0.28 1.10 2.10
C TYR A 151 -1.64 0.94 1.41
N ASP A 152 -2.64 0.66 2.23
CA ASP A 152 -4.05 0.62 1.88
C ASP A 152 -4.89 1.00 3.12
N GLU A 153 -6.21 0.80 3.07
CA GLU A 153 -7.09 1.05 4.23
C GLU A 153 -6.81 0.13 5.43
N SER A 154 -6.11 -0.99 5.19
CA SER A 154 -5.82 -1.98 6.20
C SER A 154 -4.61 -1.59 7.06
N GLY A 155 -3.73 -0.73 6.52
CA GLY A 155 -2.53 -0.20 7.15
C GLY A 155 -1.37 0.00 6.17
N SER A 156 -0.19 0.27 6.72
CA SER A 156 1.05 0.46 5.98
C SER A 156 2.09 -0.60 6.37
N SER A 157 2.88 -1.06 5.42
CA SER A 157 4.15 -1.76 5.67
C SER A 157 5.31 -0.96 5.07
N PHE A 158 6.40 -0.86 5.82
CA PHE A 158 7.53 0.00 5.49
C PHE A 158 8.77 -0.84 5.26
N HIS A 159 9.46 -0.57 4.16
CA HIS A 159 10.55 -1.39 3.63
C HIS A 159 11.76 -0.49 3.39
N TYR A 160 12.75 -0.60 4.26
CA TYR A 160 14.03 0.06 4.10
C TYR A 160 14.80 -0.56 2.94
N VAL A 161 15.29 0.27 2.04
CA VAL A 161 16.16 -0.16 0.94
C VAL A 161 17.55 -0.42 1.53
N ASP A 162 17.95 -1.68 1.56
CA ASP A 162 19.24 -2.10 2.12
C ASP A 162 20.24 -2.42 0.99
N ARG A 163 21.45 -2.82 1.34
CA ARG A 163 22.50 -3.22 0.39
C ARG A 163 22.04 -4.33 -0.55
N PHE A 164 21.17 -5.21 -0.07
CA PHE A 164 20.57 -6.29 -0.84
C PHE A 164 19.09 -6.36 -0.55
N GLY A 165 18.28 -5.95 -1.52
CA GLY A 165 16.82 -5.96 -1.42
C GLY A 165 16.31 -5.02 -0.33
N PHE A 166 15.32 -5.50 0.42
CA PHE A 166 14.54 -4.70 1.34
C PHE A 166 14.48 -5.34 2.73
N ARG A 167 14.40 -4.49 3.75
CA ARG A 167 14.12 -4.91 5.13
C ARG A 167 12.84 -4.27 5.61
N GLU A 168 11.88 -5.08 6.06
CA GLU A 168 10.68 -4.57 6.71
C GLU A 168 11.04 -3.95 8.07
N ILE A 169 10.58 -2.72 8.31
CA ILE A 169 10.93 -1.91 9.49
C ILE A 169 9.70 -1.34 10.18
N SER A 170 9.85 -1.01 11.46
CA SER A 170 8.89 -0.16 12.15
C SER A 170 9.21 1.29 11.85
N PHE A 171 8.32 1.96 11.12
CA PHE A 171 8.49 3.35 10.68
C PHE A 171 7.20 4.11 10.95
N GLN A 172 6.99 4.48 12.21
CA GLN A 172 5.81 5.23 12.63
C GLN A 172 6.23 6.64 12.98
N ALA A 173 5.59 7.63 12.36
CA ALA A 173 5.75 9.01 12.81
C ALA A 173 5.23 9.09 14.26
N SER A 174 5.97 9.76 15.13
CA SER A 174 5.49 10.11 16.46
C SER A 174 4.11 10.75 16.33
N GLU A 175 3.05 10.21 16.95
CA GLU A 175 1.70 10.83 16.97
C GLU A 175 1.65 12.20 17.70
N GLN A 176 2.79 12.84 17.96
CA GLN A 176 2.89 14.13 18.62
C GLN A 176 2.85 15.29 17.62
N GLU A 177 1.75 15.47 16.87
CA GLU A 177 1.35 16.80 16.36
C GLU A 177 -0.05 16.92 15.72
N GLN A 178 -1.01 16.02 16.00
CA GLN A 178 -2.41 16.18 15.54
C GLN A 178 -3.39 16.76 16.57
N LEU A 179 -2.90 17.39 17.65
CA LEU A 179 -3.73 18.06 18.66
C LEU A 179 -3.27 19.50 18.97
N GLN A 180 -3.12 20.34 17.94
CA GLN A 180 -3.26 21.79 18.11
C GLN A 180 -4.10 22.37 16.98
N GLY A 181 -5.43 22.21 17.08
CA GLY A 181 -6.35 23.09 16.38
C GLY A 181 -6.16 24.54 16.89
N PRO A 182 -6.31 25.55 16.03
CA PRO A 182 -6.03 26.93 16.40
C PRO A 182 -6.96 27.40 17.54
N GLN A 183 -6.38 27.80 18.67
CA GLN A 183 -7.08 28.57 19.69
C GLN A 183 -7.43 29.94 19.10
N MET A 184 -8.68 30.11 18.70
CA MET A 184 -9.29 31.42 18.49
C MET A 184 -9.46 32.08 19.87
N ASN A 185 -8.60 33.06 20.17
CA ASN A 185 -8.86 34.00 21.25
C ASN A 185 -10.04 34.90 20.85
N LEU A 186 -11.08 34.92 21.69
CA LEU A 186 -12.14 35.94 21.71
C LEU A 186 -11.69 37.15 22.52
#